data_AF-A0A821MBR1-F1
#
_entry.id   AF-A0A821MBR1-F1
#
_cell.length_a   1.000
_cell.length_b   1.000
_cell.length_c   1.000
_cell.angle_alpha   90.00
_cell.angle_beta   90.00
_cell.angle_gamma   90.00
#
_symmetry.space_group_name_H-M   'P 1'
#
loop_
_entity.id
_entity.type
_entity.pdbx_description
1 polymer ?
#
loop_
_entity_poly.entity_id
_entity_poly.type
_entity_poly.pdbx_seq_one_letter_code
_entity_poly.pdbx_strand_id
1 'polypeptide(L)'
;MPISKVEILHHIKTLKSGKSPGPDNITNEALKFGAPILVTYLTILFNMNIYSNSVGRIKLENKGRDIRIERGVRQGDPLSPKLFIAVLEDEFKGIEWNNNGLWIRNKHLTHLRFADDIAVFSDTATKLDKMLQTLDRESQKVGLYVNTTKTRILSNSVCQPIRVSLSKVQVRTIDLTLRVDSKPIEYVNNYVYLGKQVSFDMNSSENEVDRRINVTWKKYWTHKEILKGNYSQLQYNTRR
;
A
#
# COMPACT_ATOMS: atom_id res chain seq x y z
N MET A 1 8.99 -5.94 14.55
CA MET A 1 9.44 -5.13 15.71
C MET A 1 8.24 -4.85 16.59
N PRO A 2 8.39 -4.84 17.93
CA PRO A 2 7.33 -4.37 18.82
C PRO A 2 7.09 -2.88 18.62
N ILE A 3 5.81 -2.46 18.63
CA ILE A 3 5.39 -1.07 18.53
C ILE A 3 5.91 -0.30 19.76
N SER A 4 6.45 0.90 19.54
CA SER A 4 6.99 1.73 20.62
C SER A 4 5.91 2.61 21.27
N LYS A 5 6.11 2.98 22.55
CA LYS A 5 5.22 3.91 23.26
C LYS A 5 5.11 5.26 22.55
N VAL A 6 6.18 5.70 21.89
CA VAL A 6 6.25 6.96 21.15
C VAL A 6 5.33 6.92 19.95
N GLU A 7 5.33 5.81 19.22
CA GLU A 7 4.48 5.54 18.04
C GLU A 7 2.99 5.55 18.43
N ILE A 8 2.63 4.86 19.52
CA ILE A 8 1.24 4.85 20.02
C ILE A 8 0.81 6.24 20.47
N LEU A 9 1.66 6.94 21.23
CA LEU A 9 1.35 8.29 21.70
C LEU A 9 1.18 9.26 20.52
N HIS A 10 2.02 9.13 19.49
CA HIS A 10 1.91 9.91 18.26
C HIS A 10 0.55 9.66 17.58
N HIS A 11 0.19 8.39 17.36
CA HIS A 11 -1.07 8.04 16.71
C HIS A 11 -2.31 8.48 17.50
N ILE A 12 -2.31 8.36 18.82
CA ILE A 12 -3.41 8.85 19.65
C ILE A 12 -3.58 10.36 19.49
N LYS A 13 -2.46 11.12 19.45
CA LYS A 13 -2.49 12.57 19.25
C LYS A 13 -3.02 12.97 17.86
N THR A 14 -2.76 12.17 16.82
CA THR A 14 -3.20 12.47 15.44
C THR A 14 -4.63 12.05 15.12
N LEU A 15 -5.33 11.35 16.02
CA LEU A 15 -6.75 11.01 15.84
C LEU A 15 -7.60 12.29 15.58
N LYS A 16 -8.56 12.23 14.66
CA LYS A 16 -9.44 13.36 14.38
C LYS A 16 -10.52 13.47 15.45
N SER A 17 -10.67 14.66 16.02
CA SER A 17 -11.74 14.96 16.98
C SER A 17 -13.08 15.18 16.29
N GLY A 18 -14.20 15.01 17.00
CA GLY A 18 -15.56 15.15 16.50
C GLY A 18 -16.01 13.98 15.61
N LYS A 19 -15.40 12.81 15.78
CA LYS A 19 -15.81 11.57 15.09
C LYS A 19 -16.77 10.79 15.97
N SER A 20 -17.80 10.20 15.36
CA SER A 20 -18.72 9.29 16.05
C SER A 20 -17.92 8.13 16.68
N PRO A 21 -18.21 7.77 17.93
CA PRO A 21 -17.55 6.65 18.59
C PRO A 21 -17.82 5.33 17.84
N GLY A 22 -16.92 4.36 18.02
CA GLY A 22 -17.10 3.03 17.48
C GLY A 22 -18.23 2.25 18.18
N PRO A 23 -18.47 0.99 17.82
CA PRO A 23 -19.44 0.10 18.49
C PRO A 23 -19.14 -0.11 19.98
N ASP A 24 -17.90 0.17 20.40
CA ASP A 24 -17.41 0.17 21.78
C ASP A 24 -17.77 1.44 22.57
N ASN A 25 -18.38 2.42 21.91
CA ASN A 25 -18.76 3.72 22.44
C ASN A 25 -17.57 4.58 22.95
N ILE A 26 -16.34 4.28 22.49
CA ILE A 26 -15.13 5.02 22.87
C ILE A 26 -14.88 6.13 21.84
N THR A 27 -14.80 7.37 22.31
CA THR A 27 -14.51 8.53 21.45
C THR A 27 -13.00 8.75 21.28
N ASN A 28 -12.61 9.38 20.18
CA ASN A 28 -11.21 9.76 19.96
C ASN A 28 -10.72 10.76 21.03
N GLU A 29 -11.61 11.60 21.55
CA GLU A 29 -11.36 12.51 22.66
C GLU A 29 -11.04 11.75 23.95
N ALA A 30 -11.79 10.69 24.26
CA ALA A 30 -11.52 9.85 25.42
C ALA A 30 -10.14 9.17 25.31
N LEU A 31 -9.78 8.68 24.11
CA LEU A 31 -8.46 8.11 23.86
C LEU A 31 -7.34 9.14 24.00
N LYS A 32 -7.54 10.36 23.49
CA LYS A 32 -6.58 11.47 23.64
C LYS A 32 -6.40 11.91 25.08
N PHE A 33 -7.49 12.02 25.83
CA PHE A 33 -7.47 12.43 27.23
C PHE A 33 -6.82 11.35 28.11
N GLY A 34 -7.15 10.09 27.84
CA GLY A 34 -6.57 8.92 28.52
C GLY A 34 -5.15 8.58 28.07
N ALA A 35 -4.60 9.23 27.05
CA ALA A 35 -3.31 8.88 26.44
C ALA A 35 -2.15 8.71 27.44
N PRO A 36 -1.97 9.58 28.46
CA PRO A 36 -0.88 9.44 29.43
C PRO A 36 -0.88 8.09 30.17
N ILE A 37 -2.07 7.50 30.35
CA ILE A 37 -2.26 6.22 31.05
C ILE A 37 -2.33 5.08 30.02
N LEU A 38 -3.14 5.25 28.98
CA LEU A 38 -3.46 4.19 28.01
C LEU A 38 -2.28 3.80 27.13
N VAL A 39 -1.35 4.71 26.82
CA VAL A 39 -0.22 4.41 25.93
C VAL A 39 0.59 3.21 26.41
N THR A 40 0.84 3.11 27.72
CA THR A 40 1.59 1.97 28.26
C THR A 40 0.82 0.67 28.11
N TYR A 41 -0.46 0.64 28.45
CA TYR A 41 -1.30 -0.56 28.35
C TYR A 41 -1.57 -0.98 26.91
N LEU A 42 -1.83 -0.02 26.02
CA LEU A 42 -1.99 -0.28 24.58
C LEU A 42 -0.70 -0.84 23.99
N THR A 43 0.46 -0.28 24.35
CA THR A 43 1.75 -0.79 23.87
C THR A 43 1.96 -2.24 24.32
N ILE A 44 1.65 -2.55 25.58
CA ILE A 44 1.73 -3.92 26.10
C ILE A 44 0.71 -4.82 25.39
N LEU A 45 -0.54 -4.40 25.25
CA LEU A 45 -1.62 -5.15 24.60
C LEU A 45 -1.28 -5.47 23.14
N PHE A 46 -0.80 -4.50 22.37
CA PHE A 46 -0.40 -4.70 20.98
C PHE A 46 0.81 -5.65 20.87
N ASN A 47 1.83 -5.40 21.68
CA ASN A 47 3.04 -6.22 21.64
C ASN A 47 2.80 -7.64 22.15
N MET A 48 1.90 -7.84 23.12
CA MET A 48 1.53 -9.16 23.65
C MET A 48 0.53 -9.88 22.77
N ASN A 49 -0.54 -9.24 22.29
CA ASN A 49 -1.65 -9.95 21.64
C ASN A 49 -1.55 -10.00 20.11
N ILE A 50 -0.90 -9.02 19.48
CA ILE A 50 -0.79 -8.96 18.01
C ILE A 50 0.58 -9.44 17.52
N TYR A 51 1.65 -9.09 18.24
CA TYR A 51 3.02 -9.36 17.79
C TYR A 51 3.76 -10.46 18.56
N SER A 52 3.41 -10.76 19.82
CA SER A 52 4.09 -11.83 20.55
C SER A 52 3.67 -13.19 20.00
N ASN A 53 4.66 -14.04 19.70
CA ASN A 53 4.48 -15.41 19.20
C ASN A 53 3.56 -15.52 17.97
N SER A 54 3.43 -14.47 17.17
CA SER A 54 2.67 -14.53 15.92
C SER A 54 3.31 -15.55 14.99
N VAL A 55 2.54 -16.57 14.62
CA VAL A 55 2.97 -17.67 13.75
C VAL A 55 2.02 -17.80 12.56
N GLY A 56 2.59 -17.89 11.36
CA GLY A 56 1.89 -18.30 10.16
C GLY A 56 2.00 -19.81 9.97
N ARG A 57 0.99 -20.43 9.36
CA ARG A 57 1.06 -21.82 8.90
C ARG A 57 0.54 -21.91 7.48
N ILE A 58 1.21 -22.70 6.67
CA ILE A 58 0.71 -23.07 5.33
C ILE A 58 -0.23 -24.26 5.52
N LYS A 59 -1.48 -24.14 5.10
CA LYS A 59 -2.44 -25.24 5.09
C LYS A 59 -2.71 -25.65 3.65
N LEU A 60 -2.30 -26.86 3.30
CA LEU A 60 -2.73 -27.55 2.08
C LEU A 60 -3.80 -28.57 2.51
N GLU A 61 -3.57 -29.87 2.32
CA GLU A 61 -4.44 -30.92 2.88
C GLU A 61 -4.28 -31.01 4.41
N ASN A 62 -3.04 -30.93 4.91
CA ASN A 62 -2.71 -30.88 6.34
C ASN A 62 -2.09 -29.54 6.74
N LYS A 63 -2.14 -29.22 8.04
CA LYS A 63 -1.47 -28.03 8.59
C LYS A 63 0.05 -28.24 8.60
N GLY A 64 0.79 -27.34 7.95
CA GLY A 64 2.24 -27.31 7.97
C GLY A 64 2.82 -26.75 9.28
N ARG A 65 4.15 -26.65 9.32
CA ARG A 65 4.91 -26.17 10.49
C ARG A 65 4.67 -24.68 10.76
N ASP A 66 4.91 -24.29 12.01
CA ASP A 66 4.80 -22.91 12.47
C ASP A 66 5.97 -22.07 11.93
N ILE A 67 5.64 -20.97 11.26
CA ILE A 67 6.59 -19.99 10.75
C ILE A 67 6.42 -18.72 11.58
N ARG A 68 7.46 -18.32 12.30
CA ARG A 68 7.42 -17.11 13.12
C ARG A 68 7.31 -15.86 12.24
N ILE A 69 6.36 -14.98 12.56
CA ILE A 69 6.15 -13.72 11.86
C ILE A 69 6.93 -12.62 12.60
N GLU A 70 7.94 -12.06 11.94
CA GLU A 70 8.79 -11.00 12.53
C GLU A 70 8.48 -9.60 12.01
N ARG A 71 7.84 -9.51 10.83
CA ARG A 71 7.50 -8.27 10.11
C ARG A 71 6.16 -8.41 9.39
N GLY A 72 5.51 -7.27 9.16
CA GLY A 72 4.23 -7.17 8.49
C GLY A 72 3.05 -7.00 9.44
N VAL A 73 1.89 -6.74 8.86
CA VAL A 73 0.60 -6.65 9.58
C VAL A 73 -0.25 -7.89 9.26
N ARG A 74 -1.17 -8.25 10.16
CA ARG A 74 -1.98 -9.45 9.99
C ARG A 74 -3.08 -9.19 8.95
N GLN A 75 -3.06 -9.91 7.83
CA GLN A 75 -4.15 -9.82 6.85
C GLN A 75 -5.44 -10.40 7.43
N GLY A 76 -6.57 -9.71 7.18
CA GLY A 76 -7.88 -10.07 7.72
C GLY A 76 -8.17 -9.56 9.13
N ASP A 77 -7.21 -8.91 9.79
CA ASP A 77 -7.44 -8.18 11.03
C ASP A 77 -8.00 -6.76 10.72
N PRO A 78 -9.17 -6.36 11.28
CA PRO A 78 -9.76 -5.05 11.06
C PRO A 78 -8.88 -3.85 11.46
N LEU A 79 -7.93 -4.05 12.37
CA LEU A 79 -7.09 -2.98 12.89
C LEU A 79 -5.77 -2.80 12.13
N SER A 80 -5.21 -3.90 11.65
CA SER A 80 -3.96 -3.94 10.88
C SER A 80 -3.88 -2.91 9.73
N PRO A 81 -4.91 -2.72 8.87
CA PRO A 81 -4.88 -1.68 7.83
C PRO A 81 -4.79 -0.26 8.40
N LYS A 82 -5.47 0.03 9.52
CA LYS A 82 -5.47 1.36 10.13
C LYS A 82 -4.11 1.69 10.72
N LEU A 83 -3.47 0.72 11.38
CA LEU A 83 -2.11 0.88 11.92
C LEU A 83 -1.10 1.10 10.80
N PHE A 84 -1.18 0.31 9.72
CA PHE A 84 -0.31 0.47 8.56
C PHE A 84 -0.42 1.87 7.94
N ILE A 85 -1.66 2.36 7.72
CA ILE A 85 -1.89 3.71 7.20
C ILE A 85 -1.38 4.78 8.16
N ALA A 86 -1.56 4.59 9.47
CA ALA A 86 -1.14 5.57 10.45
C ALA A 86 0.38 5.75 10.48
N VAL A 87 1.15 4.65 10.43
CA VAL A 87 2.62 4.67 10.36
C VAL A 87 3.09 5.37 9.08
N LEU A 88 2.46 5.05 7.93
CA LEU A 88 2.76 5.72 6.68
C LEU A 88 2.48 7.23 6.72
N GLU A 89 1.41 7.65 7.40
CA GLU A 89 1.07 9.07 7.54
C GLU A 89 2.08 9.82 8.40
N ASP A 90 2.52 9.23 9.52
CA ASP A 90 3.51 9.86 10.40
C ASP A 90 4.85 10.06 9.69
N GLU A 91 5.35 9.01 9.03
CA GLU A 91 6.62 9.10 8.31
C GLU A 91 6.57 10.10 7.16
N PHE A 92 5.51 10.07 6.34
CA PHE A 92 5.40 10.96 5.18
C PHE A 92 5.01 12.39 5.52
N LYS A 93 4.52 12.67 6.73
CA LYS A 93 4.28 14.04 7.19
C LYS A 93 5.58 14.87 7.24
N GLY A 94 6.73 14.22 7.43
CA GLY A 94 8.04 14.86 7.43
C GLY A 94 8.61 15.18 6.03
N ILE A 95 7.94 14.77 4.95
CA ILE A 95 8.43 15.00 3.59
C ILE A 95 8.17 16.45 3.17
N GLU A 96 9.24 17.23 3.03
CA GLU A 96 9.17 18.61 2.54
C GLU A 96 9.18 18.68 1.00
N TRP A 97 8.00 18.76 0.39
CA TRP A 97 7.81 18.95 -1.05
C TRP A 97 7.14 20.28 -1.41
N ASN A 98 7.25 21.29 -0.55
CA ASN A 98 6.47 22.54 -0.64
C ASN A 98 6.58 23.28 -1.98
N ASN A 99 7.70 23.13 -2.70
CA ASN A 99 7.96 23.77 -4.01
C ASN A 99 8.03 22.76 -5.18
N ASN A 100 7.65 21.51 -4.94
CA ASN A 100 7.66 20.43 -5.94
C ASN A 100 6.23 20.11 -6.39
N GLY A 101 6.05 19.20 -7.35
CA GLY A 101 4.72 18.84 -7.83
C GLY A 101 4.16 19.77 -8.90
N LEU A 102 2.86 19.63 -9.17
CA LEU A 102 2.13 20.40 -10.17
C LEU A 102 1.45 21.60 -9.51
N TRP A 103 1.60 22.79 -10.09
CA TRP A 103 0.92 23.99 -9.61
C TRP A 103 -0.54 24.01 -10.10
N ILE A 104 -1.50 23.83 -9.20
CA ILE A 104 -2.93 23.75 -9.50
C ILE A 104 -3.72 24.58 -8.49
N ARG A 105 -4.51 25.56 -8.96
CA ARG A 105 -5.43 26.37 -8.13
C ARG A 105 -4.75 26.94 -6.86
N ASN A 106 -3.57 27.53 -7.03
CA ASN A 106 -2.75 28.14 -5.97
C ASN A 106 -2.18 27.15 -4.93
N LYS A 107 -2.07 25.87 -5.27
CA LYS A 107 -1.43 24.83 -4.44
C LYS A 107 -0.59 23.88 -5.28
N HIS A 108 0.46 23.35 -4.67
CA HIS A 108 1.25 22.27 -5.27
C HIS A 108 0.60 20.90 -5.01
N LEU A 109 0.13 20.23 -6.07
CA LEU A 109 -0.22 18.82 -6.04
C LEU A 109 1.05 17.99 -6.17
N THR A 110 1.51 17.44 -5.06
CA THR A 110 2.78 16.69 -4.98
C THR A 110 2.57 15.19 -5.14
N HIS A 111 1.60 14.63 -4.43
CA HIS A 111 1.35 13.19 -4.43
C HIS A 111 -0.08 12.82 -4.00
N LEU A 112 -0.50 11.61 -4.35
CA LEU A 112 -1.71 10.95 -3.88
C LEU A 112 -1.33 9.60 -3.26
N ARG A 113 -1.98 9.24 -2.15
CA ARG A 113 -1.72 7.98 -1.42
C ARG A 113 -3.01 7.21 -1.25
N PHE A 114 -2.96 5.92 -1.54
CA PHE A 114 -4.02 4.97 -1.26
C PHE A 114 -3.40 3.67 -0.73
N ALA A 115 -3.46 3.47 0.58
CA ALA A 115 -2.73 2.41 1.26
C ALA A 115 -1.23 2.41 0.87
N ASP A 116 -0.75 1.34 0.25
CA ASP A 116 0.62 1.18 -0.25
C ASP A 116 0.86 1.75 -1.66
N ASP A 117 -0.20 2.14 -2.39
CA ASP A 117 -0.08 2.75 -3.71
C ASP A 117 0.10 4.27 -3.63
N ILE A 118 1.22 4.77 -4.15
CA ILE A 118 1.57 6.21 -4.16
C ILE A 118 1.73 6.68 -5.60
N ALA A 119 1.02 7.76 -5.96
CA ALA A 119 1.23 8.49 -7.20
C ALA A 119 1.96 9.81 -6.89
N VAL A 120 3.09 10.05 -7.53
CA VAL A 120 3.90 11.28 -7.36
C VAL A 120 3.78 12.11 -8.63
N PHE A 121 3.61 13.42 -8.45
CA PHE A 121 3.46 14.39 -9.53
C PHE A 121 4.65 15.34 -9.52
N SER A 122 5.04 15.81 -10.70
CA SER A 122 6.13 16.77 -10.89
C SER A 122 5.97 17.44 -12.25
N ASP A 123 6.41 18.70 -12.35
CA ASP A 123 6.46 19.44 -13.62
C ASP A 123 7.69 19.07 -14.48
N THR A 124 8.72 18.47 -13.88
CA THR A 124 10.00 18.17 -14.51
C THR A 124 10.56 16.82 -14.05
N ALA A 125 11.25 16.13 -14.94
CA ALA A 125 11.88 14.84 -14.64
C ALA A 125 12.94 14.94 -13.54
N THR A 126 13.71 16.02 -13.50
CA THR A 126 14.72 16.26 -12.46
C THR A 126 14.12 16.42 -11.07
N LYS A 127 12.99 17.13 -10.94
CA LYS A 127 12.27 17.23 -9.66
C LYS A 127 11.63 15.89 -9.28
N LEU A 128 11.09 15.16 -10.26
CA LEU A 128 10.53 13.83 -10.02
C LEU A 128 11.58 12.85 -9.48
N ASP A 129 12.78 12.86 -10.06
CA ASP A 129 13.92 12.05 -9.60
C ASP A 129 14.26 12.33 -8.13
N LYS A 130 14.36 13.61 -7.74
CA LYS A 130 14.58 14.01 -6.33
C LYS A 130 13.45 13.59 -5.40
N MET A 131 12.19 13.69 -5.85
CA MET A 131 11.04 13.27 -5.06
C MET A 131 11.04 11.76 -4.85
N LEU A 132 11.36 10.97 -5.87
CA LEU A 132 11.46 9.51 -5.75
C LEU A 132 12.60 9.07 -4.82
N GLN A 133 13.76 9.74 -4.86
CA GLN A 133 14.86 9.48 -3.93
C GLN A 133 14.46 9.80 -2.48
N THR A 134 13.76 10.93 -2.27
CA THR A 134 13.24 11.30 -0.95
C THR A 134 12.24 10.26 -0.46
N LEU A 135 11.30 9.86 -1.31
CA LEU A 135 10.29 8.85 -0.98
C LEU A 135 10.91 7.52 -0.57
N ASP A 136 11.93 7.05 -1.30
CA ASP A 136 12.62 5.80 -0.99
C ASP A 136 13.36 5.88 0.35
N ARG A 137 14.05 6.99 0.60
CA ARG A 137 14.77 7.22 1.85
C ARG A 137 13.83 7.25 3.06
N GLU A 138 12.72 7.97 2.97
CA GLU A 138 11.75 8.03 4.07
C GLU A 138 11.03 6.67 4.25
N SER A 139 10.69 5.98 3.16
CA SER A 139 10.07 4.65 3.23
C SER A 139 10.95 3.62 3.96
N GLN A 140 12.26 3.68 3.77
CA GLN A 140 13.21 2.77 4.42
C GLN A 140 13.24 2.92 5.95
N LYS A 141 12.93 4.11 6.50
CA LYS A 141 12.89 4.34 7.96
C LYS A 141 11.81 3.52 8.64
N VAL A 142 10.69 3.30 7.94
CA VAL A 142 9.58 2.42 8.38
C VAL A 142 9.69 1.00 7.83
N GLY A 143 10.85 0.64 7.25
CA GLY A 143 11.11 -0.70 6.73
C GLY A 143 10.35 -1.06 5.45
N LEU A 144 9.90 -0.04 4.70
CA LEU A 144 9.24 -0.18 3.41
C LEU A 144 10.21 0.13 2.27
N TYR A 145 9.95 -0.46 1.10
CA TYR A 145 10.80 -0.34 -0.07
C TYR A 145 9.96 -0.08 -1.30
N VAL A 146 10.43 0.84 -2.16
CA VAL A 146 9.74 1.13 -3.42
C VAL A 146 9.92 -0.04 -4.37
N ASN A 147 8.81 -0.57 -4.88
CA ASN A 147 8.83 -1.64 -5.85
C ASN A 147 9.16 -1.09 -7.25
N THR A 148 10.45 -1.08 -7.59
CA THR A 148 10.98 -0.64 -8.90
C THR A 148 10.35 -1.37 -10.09
N THR A 149 10.00 -2.65 -9.95
CA THR A 149 9.42 -3.43 -11.06
C THR A 149 7.95 -3.14 -11.29
N LYS A 150 7.23 -2.59 -10.30
CA LYS A 150 5.83 -2.13 -10.45
C LYS A 150 5.71 -0.63 -10.69
N THR A 151 6.72 0.15 -10.34
CA THR A 151 6.75 1.60 -10.53
C THR A 151 6.88 1.92 -12.02
N ARG A 152 6.08 2.87 -12.50
CA ARG A 152 6.08 3.34 -13.89
C ARG A 152 5.94 4.85 -13.93
N ILE A 153 6.46 5.47 -14.99
CA ILE A 153 6.35 6.91 -15.22
C ILE A 153 5.45 7.16 -16.42
N LEU A 154 4.48 8.05 -16.25
CA LEU A 154 3.67 8.63 -17.32
C LEU A 154 4.17 10.06 -17.57
N SER A 155 4.37 10.42 -18.83
CA SER A 155 4.76 11.78 -19.24
C SER A 155 3.88 12.25 -20.40
N ASN A 156 3.47 13.52 -20.37
CA ASN A 156 2.83 14.20 -21.50
C ASN A 156 3.84 15.04 -22.32
N SER A 157 5.14 14.89 -22.03
CA SER A 157 6.24 15.65 -22.63
C SER A 157 7.46 14.74 -22.87
N VAL A 158 8.58 15.34 -23.26
CA VAL A 158 9.83 14.65 -23.58
C VAL A 158 10.30 13.77 -22.41
N CYS A 159 10.43 12.47 -22.66
CA CYS A 159 10.90 11.50 -21.67
C CYS A 159 12.41 11.67 -21.45
N GLN A 160 12.78 12.19 -20.27
CA GLN A 160 14.17 12.24 -19.85
C GLN A 160 14.51 11.03 -18.97
N PRO A 161 15.69 10.39 -19.12
CA PRO A 161 16.05 9.25 -18.29
C PRO A 161 16.05 9.61 -16.80
N ILE A 162 15.23 8.92 -16.01
CA ILE A 162 15.23 9.02 -14.55
C ILE A 162 16.10 7.89 -14.02
N ARG A 163 17.23 8.25 -13.39
CA ARG A 163 18.28 7.33 -12.94
C ARG A 163 18.26 7.15 -11.42
N VAL A 164 17.07 7.00 -10.84
CA VAL A 164 16.97 6.78 -9.39
C VAL A 164 17.64 5.45 -9.04
N SER A 165 18.66 5.50 -8.18
CA SER A 165 19.17 4.32 -7.46
C SER A 165 18.24 4.02 -6.29
N LEU A 166 17.09 3.42 -6.58
CA LEU A 166 16.19 2.92 -5.53
C LEU A 166 16.83 1.68 -4.87
N SER A 167 16.78 1.62 -3.55
CA SER A 167 17.33 0.48 -2.80
C SER A 167 16.60 -0.80 -3.18
N LYS A 168 17.34 -1.78 -3.75
CA LYS A 168 16.82 -3.13 -3.96
C LYS A 168 16.95 -3.93 -2.67
N VAL A 169 15.81 -4.36 -2.11
CA VAL A 169 15.81 -5.55 -1.24
C VAL A 169 15.49 -6.75 -2.11
N GLN A 170 16.54 -7.50 -2.45
CA GLN A 170 16.37 -8.85 -2.95
C GLN A 170 16.36 -9.78 -1.74
N VAL A 171 15.18 -10.27 -1.35
CA VAL A 171 15.09 -11.37 -0.38
C VAL A 171 15.60 -12.64 -1.07
N ARG A 172 16.90 -12.93 -0.91
CA ARG A 172 17.45 -14.27 -1.13
C ARG A 172 17.55 -14.96 0.22
N THR A 173 16.98 -16.15 0.29
CA THR A 173 17.22 -17.09 1.38
C THR A 173 18.72 -17.40 1.38
N ILE A 174 19.42 -16.89 2.41
CA ILE A 174 20.84 -17.09 2.69
C ILE A 174 21.76 -16.28 1.73
N ASP A 175 22.64 -15.48 2.33
CA ASP A 175 23.63 -14.55 1.75
C ASP A 175 23.11 -13.17 1.29
N LEU A 176 23.23 -12.21 2.22
CA LEU A 176 23.10 -10.76 2.01
C LEU A 176 24.30 -10.24 1.19
N THR A 177 24.21 -10.29 -0.13
CA THR A 177 25.05 -9.45 -1.00
C THR A 177 24.20 -8.32 -1.57
N LEU A 178 24.37 -7.10 -1.06
CA LEU A 178 23.77 -5.89 -1.60
C LEU A 178 24.37 -5.62 -3.00
N ARG A 179 23.68 -6.04 -4.05
CA ARG A 179 23.97 -5.59 -5.42
C ARG A 179 22.98 -4.50 -5.81
N VAL A 180 23.46 -3.25 -5.79
CA VAL A 180 22.72 -2.07 -6.24
C VAL A 180 22.68 -2.06 -7.77
N ASP A 181 21.80 -2.87 -8.35
CA ASP A 181 21.52 -2.80 -9.78
C ASP A 181 20.46 -1.71 -10.02
N SER A 182 20.89 -0.47 -10.25
CA SER A 182 20.02 0.65 -10.62
C SER A 182 19.42 0.43 -12.02
N LYS A 183 18.25 -0.22 -12.11
CA LYS A 183 17.49 -0.28 -13.36
C LYS A 183 16.68 1.02 -13.51
N PRO A 184 16.71 1.68 -14.68
CA PRO A 184 15.88 2.86 -14.91
C PRO A 184 14.40 2.49 -14.82
N ILE A 185 13.59 3.40 -14.26
CA ILE A 185 12.14 3.23 -14.21
C ILE A 185 11.58 3.40 -15.63
N GLU A 186 10.72 2.48 -16.04
CA GLU A 186 10.15 2.45 -17.38
C GLU A 186 9.09 3.55 -17.58
N TYR A 187 9.20 4.26 -18.71
CA TYR A 187 8.16 5.15 -19.22
C TYR A 187 7.10 4.34 -19.96
N VAL A 188 5.83 4.61 -19.67
CA VAL A 188 4.69 3.94 -20.30
C VAL A 188 3.72 4.97 -20.87
N ASN A 189 2.95 4.57 -21.87
CA ASN A 189 1.90 5.42 -22.46
C ASN A 189 0.58 5.32 -21.69
N ASN A 190 0.37 4.20 -20.99
CA ASN A 190 -0.79 3.96 -20.15
C ASN A 190 -0.39 3.17 -18.89
N TYR A 191 -1.16 3.33 -17.82
CA TYR A 191 -0.98 2.58 -16.58
C TYR A 191 -2.31 2.38 -15.88
N VAL A 192 -2.52 1.24 -15.22
CA VAL A 192 -3.72 1.00 -14.42
C VAL A 192 -3.45 1.41 -12.97
N TYR A 193 -4.06 2.51 -12.55
CA TYR A 193 -3.99 3.01 -11.18
C TYR A 193 -5.35 2.85 -10.49
N LEU A 194 -5.39 2.15 -9.36
CA LEU A 194 -6.62 1.87 -8.59
C LEU A 194 -7.77 1.32 -9.45
N GLY A 195 -7.43 0.45 -10.40
CA GLY A 195 -8.41 -0.20 -11.29
C GLY A 195 -8.91 0.65 -12.46
N LYS A 196 -8.44 1.88 -12.61
CA LYS A 196 -8.71 2.75 -13.77
C LYS A 196 -7.45 2.91 -14.62
N GLN A 197 -7.57 2.72 -15.94
CA GLN A 197 -6.49 3.08 -16.85
C GLN A 197 -6.34 4.60 -16.92
N VAL A 198 -5.10 5.06 -16.77
CA VAL A 198 -4.68 6.45 -16.89
C VAL A 198 -3.72 6.54 -18.09
N SER A 199 -3.96 7.51 -18.96
CA SER A 199 -3.09 7.88 -20.07
C SER A 199 -3.28 9.35 -20.42
N PHE A 200 -2.33 9.92 -21.14
CA PHE A 200 -2.44 11.27 -21.71
C PHE A 200 -3.07 11.30 -23.12
N ASP A 201 -3.54 10.13 -23.58
CA ASP A 201 -4.25 9.98 -24.84
C ASP A 201 -5.65 10.61 -24.74
N MET A 202 -6.07 11.32 -25.80
CA MET A 202 -7.42 11.88 -25.91
C MET A 202 -8.50 10.79 -25.86
N ASN A 203 -8.18 9.59 -26.36
CA ASN A 203 -9.09 8.44 -26.36
C ASN A 203 -9.01 7.61 -25.06
N SER A 204 -8.42 8.14 -23.99
CA SER A 204 -8.23 7.43 -22.71
C SER A 204 -9.52 6.82 -22.13
N SER A 205 -10.66 7.49 -22.30
CA SER A 205 -11.96 7.01 -21.81
C SER A 205 -12.45 5.81 -22.61
N GLU A 206 -12.36 5.86 -23.94
CA GLU A 206 -12.72 4.74 -24.83
C GLU A 206 -11.81 3.54 -24.58
N ASN A 207 -10.50 3.78 -24.50
CA ASN A 207 -9.51 2.75 -24.17
C ASN A 207 -9.79 2.05 -22.83
N GLU A 208 -10.26 2.79 -21.81
CA GLU A 208 -10.66 2.20 -20.51
C GLU A 208 -11.95 1.37 -20.63
N VAL A 209 -12.93 1.81 -21.43
CA VAL A 209 -14.15 1.04 -21.70
C VAL A 209 -13.80 -0.28 -22.38
N ASP A 210 -13.02 -0.24 -23.44
CA ASP A 210 -12.58 -1.44 -24.17
C ASP A 210 -11.77 -2.38 -23.28
N ARG A 211 -10.88 -1.83 -22.44
CA ARG A 211 -10.15 -2.63 -21.45
C ARG A 211 -11.09 -3.35 -20.50
N ARG A 212 -12.12 -2.68 -19.97
CA ARG A 212 -13.10 -3.28 -19.05
C ARG A 212 -13.93 -4.35 -19.75
N ILE A 213 -14.36 -4.11 -20.98
CA ILE A 213 -15.05 -5.11 -21.82
C ILE A 213 -14.17 -6.36 -21.97
N ASN A 214 -12.90 -6.18 -22.33
CA ASN A 214 -11.96 -7.28 -22.51
C ASN A 214 -11.65 -8.05 -21.22
N VAL A 215 -11.47 -7.36 -20.09
CA VAL A 215 -11.29 -8.01 -18.78
C VAL A 215 -12.52 -8.83 -18.39
N THR A 216 -13.71 -8.29 -18.65
CA THR A 216 -14.99 -8.97 -18.40
C THR A 216 -15.11 -10.22 -19.26
N TRP A 217 -14.83 -10.12 -20.56
CA TRP A 217 -14.87 -11.26 -21.47
C TRP A 217 -13.87 -12.34 -21.09
N LYS A 218 -12.63 -11.97 -20.74
CA LYS A 218 -11.64 -12.94 -20.25
C LYS A 218 -12.18 -13.70 -19.04
N LYS A 219 -12.73 -12.99 -18.05
CA LYS A 219 -13.25 -13.61 -16.83
C LYS A 219 -14.50 -14.46 -17.09
N TYR A 220 -15.38 -14.01 -17.99
CA TYR A 220 -16.53 -14.77 -18.47
C TYR A 220 -16.08 -16.11 -19.07
N TRP A 221 -15.09 -16.08 -19.97
CA TRP A 221 -14.57 -17.29 -20.60
C TRP A 221 -13.83 -18.21 -19.63
N THR A 222 -13.13 -17.67 -18.63
CA THR A 222 -12.54 -18.46 -17.54
C THR A 222 -13.61 -19.24 -16.76
N HIS A 223 -14.82 -18.69 -16.60
CA HIS A 223 -15.92 -19.30 -15.85
C HIS A 223 -17.01 -19.84 -16.78
N LYS A 224 -16.70 -20.10 -18.06
CA LYS A 224 -17.69 -20.50 -19.06
C LYS A 224 -18.46 -21.76 -18.66
N GLU A 225 -17.84 -22.69 -17.95
CA GLU A 225 -18.50 -23.94 -17.50
C GLU A 225 -19.60 -23.68 -16.47
N ILE A 226 -19.45 -22.65 -15.63
CA ILE A 226 -20.46 -22.23 -14.67
C ILE A 226 -21.51 -21.37 -15.37
N LEU A 227 -21.07 -20.42 -16.20
CA LEU A 227 -21.92 -19.40 -16.82
C LEU A 227 -22.71 -19.91 -18.03
N LYS A 228 -22.24 -20.98 -18.68
CA LYS A 228 -22.90 -21.68 -19.81
C LYS A 228 -23.36 -23.09 -19.45
N GLY A 229 -23.01 -23.58 -18.26
CA GLY A 229 -23.42 -24.90 -17.79
C GLY A 229 -24.92 -24.95 -17.50
N ASN A 230 -25.52 -26.12 -17.72
CA ASN A 230 -26.92 -26.36 -17.40
C ASN A 230 -27.06 -26.44 -15.87
N TYR A 231 -27.61 -25.40 -15.23
CA TYR A 231 -27.76 -25.29 -13.76
C TYR A 231 -28.53 -26.47 -13.14
N SER A 232 -29.32 -27.19 -13.92
CA SER A 232 -30.11 -28.35 -13.53
C SER A 232 -29.29 -29.60 -13.15
N GLN A 233 -27.98 -29.67 -13.43
CA GLN A 233 -27.13 -30.80 -13.05
C GLN A 233 -26.33 -30.61 -11.75
N LEU A 234 -26.25 -29.39 -11.21
CA LEU A 234 -25.43 -29.08 -10.03
C LEU A 234 -26.13 -29.43 -8.69
N GLN A 235 -27.45 -29.64 -8.68
CA GLN A 235 -28.20 -29.96 -7.46
C GLN A 235 -28.15 -31.45 -7.04
N TYR A 236 -27.60 -32.35 -7.86
CA TYR A 236 -27.65 -33.79 -7.57
C TYR A 236 -26.41 -34.38 -6.86
N ASN A 237 -25.33 -33.62 -6.68
CA ASN A 237 -24.06 -34.16 -6.15
C ASN A 237 -23.66 -33.71 -4.73
N THR A 238 -24.58 -33.16 -3.93
CA THR A 238 -24.29 -32.75 -2.53
C THR A 238 -24.98 -33.61 -1.46
N ARG A 239 -25.37 -34.85 -1.78
CA ARG A 239 -25.77 -35.86 -0.79
C ARG A 239 -25.00 -37.16 -1.00
N ARG A 240 -23.85 -37.30 -0.35
CA ARG A 240 -23.32 -38.56 0.20
C ARG A 240 -22.21 -38.26 1.19
#